data_AF-A0A1X7UR93-F1
#
_entry.id   AF-A0A1X7UR93-F1
#
_cell.length_a   1.000
_cell.length_b   1.000
_cell.length_c   1.000
_cell.angle_alpha   90.00
_cell.angle_beta   90.00
_cell.angle_gamma   90.00
#
_symmetry.space_group_name_H-M   'P 1'
#
loop_
_entity.id
_entity.type
_entity.pdbx_description
1 polymer ?
#
loop_
_entity_poly.entity_id
_entity_poly.type
_entity_poly.pdbx_seq_one_letter_code
_entity_poly.pdbx_strand_id
1 'polypeptide(L)'
;MSEWNSTFDVEPFAKGRFRYAFKGRYTQHATKCGQSIVVKKFKDNYIWERKGWDSTLKIYSKAQEYASGFGRGLEFNTCETGKVTFAGSSTKVQVNEYTVLEDYLEGKYIKWCNNYGYVSSEARGVDQILTAFMHWSWIRSRGEEMVSDIQGVKNGSRYRLTDPAMLSVKREYGVTDTGIEGMAMFFLIHQCSGPCNDLPKPTLAQFVDKIPNEMMQEALALQQLSARGTTYSHETKFPEPVRKALIPVFLAIAQGQ
;
A
#
# COMPACT_ATOMS: atom_id res chain seq x y z
N MET A 1 0.34 -27.81 -3.04
CA MET A 1 0.65 -26.75 -2.04
C MET A 1 1.84 -27.24 -1.27
N SER A 2 2.92 -26.48 -1.23
CA SER A 2 4.07 -26.84 -0.41
C SER A 2 3.67 -26.72 1.07
N GLU A 3 3.80 -27.80 1.84
CA GLU A 3 3.46 -27.82 3.27
C GLU A 3 4.59 -27.18 4.08
N TRP A 4 4.62 -25.85 4.11
CA TRP A 4 5.57 -25.10 4.94
C TRP A 4 5.00 -24.88 6.33
N ASN A 5 5.85 -25.09 7.35
CA ASN A 5 5.48 -24.86 8.74
C ASN A 5 6.23 -23.65 9.31
N SER A 6 5.53 -22.90 10.15
CA SER A 6 6.08 -21.77 10.88
C SER A 6 5.48 -21.69 12.28
N THR A 7 6.19 -21.01 13.17
CA THR A 7 5.69 -20.59 14.49
C THR A 7 5.60 -19.09 14.54
N PHE A 8 4.77 -18.56 15.45
CA PHE A 8 4.66 -17.13 15.70
C PHE A 8 4.45 -16.87 17.19
N ASP A 9 4.84 -15.68 17.63
CA ASP A 9 4.70 -15.22 19.01
C ASP A 9 3.22 -15.06 19.39
N VAL A 10 2.90 -15.23 20.68
CA VAL A 10 1.51 -15.17 21.18
C VAL A 10 0.88 -13.80 20.94
N GLU A 11 1.66 -12.73 21.14
CA GLU A 11 1.24 -11.34 21.00
C GLU A 11 1.80 -10.70 19.73
N PRO A 12 1.02 -9.84 19.04
CA PRO A 12 1.51 -9.18 17.86
C PRO A 12 2.52 -8.08 18.23
N PHE A 13 3.65 -8.04 17.54
CA PHE A 13 4.66 -6.98 17.73
C PHE A 13 4.22 -5.65 17.09
N ALA A 14 3.30 -5.70 16.12
CA ALA A 14 2.75 -4.51 15.46
C ALA A 14 1.29 -4.71 15.06
N LYS A 15 0.57 -3.60 14.89
CA LYS A 15 -0.81 -3.59 14.37
C LYS A 15 -1.03 -2.42 13.43
N GLY A 16 -1.57 -2.71 12.24
CA GLY A 16 -2.07 -1.71 11.31
C GLY A 16 -3.54 -1.40 11.58
N ARG A 17 -4.22 -0.77 10.61
CA ARG A 17 -5.68 -0.59 10.67
C ARG A 17 -6.41 -1.93 10.61
N PHE A 18 -6.09 -2.72 9.60
CA PHE A 18 -6.82 -3.94 9.25
C PHE A 18 -6.22 -5.22 9.83
N ARG A 19 -4.91 -5.26 10.11
CA ARG A 19 -4.20 -6.49 10.48
C ARG A 19 -3.36 -6.36 11.73
N TYR A 20 -3.21 -7.47 12.44
CA TYR A 20 -2.15 -7.73 13.39
C TYR A 20 -0.95 -8.34 12.65
N ALA A 21 0.26 -8.07 13.13
CA ALA A 21 1.50 -8.66 12.66
C ALA A 21 2.21 -9.35 13.83
N PHE A 22 2.45 -10.64 13.68
CA PHE A 22 3.15 -11.48 14.65
C PHE A 22 4.52 -11.82 14.10
N LYS A 23 5.54 -11.78 14.96
CA LYS A 23 6.88 -12.22 14.59
C LYS A 23 6.95 -13.72 14.79
N GLY A 24 7.71 -14.42 13.96
CA GLY A 24 7.79 -15.87 13.99
C GLY A 24 9.09 -16.41 13.41
N ARG A 25 9.12 -17.74 13.21
CA ARG A 25 10.20 -18.44 12.50
C ARG A 25 9.65 -19.50 11.56
N TYR A 26 10.31 -19.67 10.43
CA TYR A 26 10.11 -20.86 9.59
C TYR A 26 10.68 -22.09 10.30
N THR A 27 9.86 -23.11 10.51
CA THR A 27 10.29 -24.39 11.11
C THR A 27 10.47 -25.48 10.07
N GLN A 28 9.74 -25.39 8.94
CA GLN A 28 9.92 -26.27 7.79
C GLN A 28 9.73 -25.47 6.51
N HIS A 29 10.82 -25.20 5.81
CA HIS A 29 10.85 -24.49 4.54
C HIS A 29 12.09 -24.90 3.75
N ALA A 30 12.00 -25.01 2.41
CA ALA A 30 13.10 -25.50 1.57
C ALA A 30 14.43 -24.75 1.78
N THR A 31 14.37 -23.43 1.96
CA THR A 31 15.56 -22.56 2.03
C THR A 31 15.59 -21.58 3.20
N LYS A 32 14.54 -21.56 4.05
CA LYS A 32 14.33 -20.48 5.04
C LYS A 32 14.21 -20.98 6.48
N CYS A 33 14.42 -22.27 6.75
CA CYS A 33 14.36 -22.80 8.12
C CYS A 33 15.20 -21.96 9.10
N GLY A 34 14.62 -21.62 10.25
CA GLY A 34 15.22 -20.78 11.28
C GLY A 34 15.14 -19.26 11.05
N GLN A 35 14.92 -18.81 9.80
CA GLN A 35 14.78 -17.40 9.47
C GLN A 35 13.47 -16.82 10.03
N SER A 36 13.49 -15.52 10.31
CA SER A 36 12.32 -14.81 10.83
C SER A 36 11.26 -14.56 9.77
N ILE A 37 10.01 -14.76 10.16
CA ILE A 37 8.81 -14.55 9.34
C ILE A 37 7.90 -13.55 10.05
N VAL A 38 7.05 -12.88 9.28
CA VAL A 38 5.90 -12.14 9.78
C VAL A 38 4.63 -12.88 9.38
N VAL A 39 3.80 -13.18 10.38
CA VAL A 39 2.45 -13.72 10.18
C VAL A 39 1.46 -12.57 10.35
N LYS A 40 0.75 -12.24 9.27
CA LYS A 40 -0.26 -11.17 9.27
C LYS A 40 -1.66 -11.76 9.30
N LYS A 41 -2.49 -11.26 10.21
CA LYS A 41 -3.86 -11.72 10.43
C LYS A 41 -4.83 -10.55 10.45
N PHE A 42 -5.97 -10.65 9.75
CA PHE A 42 -7.01 -9.62 9.80
C PHE A 42 -7.64 -9.54 11.19
N LYS A 43 -7.89 -8.33 11.69
CA LYS A 43 -8.60 -8.15 12.96
C LYS A 43 -10.04 -8.65 12.83
N ASP A 44 -10.61 -9.11 13.95
CA ASP A 44 -11.89 -9.85 13.98
C ASP A 44 -13.08 -9.06 13.41
N ASN A 45 -12.99 -7.72 13.44
CA ASN A 45 -14.00 -6.83 12.86
C ASN A 45 -13.91 -6.69 11.33
N TYR A 46 -12.97 -7.37 10.67
CA TYR A 46 -12.82 -7.41 9.22
C TYR A 46 -12.91 -8.87 8.75
N ILE A 47 -14.11 -9.34 8.43
CA ILE A 47 -14.33 -10.65 7.83
C ILE A 47 -14.08 -10.54 6.32
N TRP A 48 -13.01 -11.17 5.84
CA TRP A 48 -12.84 -11.44 4.42
C TRP A 48 -13.03 -12.93 4.18
N GLU A 49 -13.90 -13.27 3.24
CA GLU A 49 -13.95 -14.60 2.65
C GLU A 49 -12.56 -15.00 2.12
N ARG A 50 -12.31 -16.29 1.89
CA ARG A 50 -11.03 -16.81 1.34
C ARG A 50 -10.46 -15.97 0.18
N LYS A 51 -11.35 -15.39 -0.65
CA LYS A 51 -11.04 -14.48 -1.77
C LYS A 51 -10.32 -13.18 -1.39
N GLY A 52 -10.47 -12.66 -0.17
CA GLY A 52 -9.78 -11.42 0.25
C GLY A 52 -8.27 -11.59 0.40
N TRP A 53 -7.80 -12.82 0.63
CA TRP A 53 -6.38 -13.14 0.62
C TRP A 53 -5.85 -13.26 -0.81
N ASP A 54 -6.64 -13.77 -1.76
CA ASP A 54 -6.28 -13.79 -3.19
C ASP A 54 -6.03 -12.37 -3.71
N SER A 55 -6.84 -11.39 -3.27
CA SER A 55 -6.60 -9.97 -3.56
C SER A 55 -5.26 -9.48 -3.00
N THR A 56 -4.87 -9.91 -1.79
CA THR A 56 -3.58 -9.54 -1.18
C THR A 56 -2.41 -10.08 -2.00
N LEU A 57 -2.44 -11.36 -2.37
CA LEU A 57 -1.42 -11.96 -3.24
C LEU A 57 -1.37 -11.28 -4.62
N LYS A 58 -2.52 -10.97 -5.22
CA LYS A 58 -2.62 -10.24 -6.49
C LYS A 58 -1.96 -8.85 -6.36
N ILE A 59 -2.24 -8.12 -5.28
CA ILE A 59 -1.64 -6.80 -5.01
C ILE A 59 -0.13 -6.90 -4.89
N TYR A 60 0.40 -7.84 -4.11
CA TYR A 60 1.85 -8.03 -3.94
C TYR A 60 2.53 -8.36 -5.27
N SER A 61 1.97 -9.31 -6.03
CA SER A 61 2.50 -9.68 -7.34
C SER A 61 2.50 -8.50 -8.31
N LYS A 62 1.38 -7.75 -8.37
CA LYS A 62 1.24 -6.58 -9.25
C LYS A 62 2.18 -5.45 -8.87
N ALA A 63 2.30 -5.15 -7.58
CA ALA A 63 3.24 -4.14 -7.08
C ALA A 63 4.70 -4.50 -7.39
N GLN A 64 5.07 -5.79 -7.28
CA GLN A 64 6.39 -6.27 -7.67
C GLN A 64 6.61 -6.18 -9.19
N GLU A 65 5.61 -6.48 -10.02
CA GLU A 65 5.69 -6.29 -11.48
C GLU A 65 6.04 -4.84 -11.82
N TYR A 66 5.33 -3.88 -11.21
CA TYR A 66 5.63 -2.46 -11.36
C TYR A 66 7.04 -2.11 -10.84
N ALA A 67 7.42 -2.59 -9.64
CA ALA A 67 8.73 -2.30 -9.06
C ALA A 67 9.87 -2.82 -9.97
N SER A 68 9.74 -4.03 -10.51
CA SER A 68 10.68 -4.58 -11.48
C SER A 68 10.77 -3.74 -12.75
N GLY A 69 9.63 -3.27 -13.28
CA GLY A 69 9.59 -2.42 -14.47
C GLY A 69 10.16 -1.02 -14.26
N PHE A 70 10.04 -0.46 -13.06
CA PHE A 70 10.65 0.81 -12.68
C PHE A 70 12.15 0.67 -12.39
N GLY A 71 12.54 -0.47 -11.81
CA GLY A 71 13.89 -0.75 -11.35
C GLY A 71 14.28 0.10 -10.14
N ARG A 72 15.53 0.60 -10.15
CA ARG A 72 16.06 1.55 -9.14
C ARG A 72 16.10 1.01 -7.71
N GLY A 73 16.24 -0.31 -7.57
CA GLY A 73 16.47 -0.96 -6.28
C GLY A 73 15.23 -1.10 -5.40
N LEU A 74 14.03 -0.96 -5.96
CA LEU A 74 12.77 -1.24 -5.28
C LEU A 74 12.44 -2.73 -5.43
N GLU A 75 12.12 -3.38 -4.33
CA GLU A 75 11.71 -4.78 -4.31
C GLU A 75 10.67 -4.99 -3.22
N PHE A 76 9.47 -5.40 -3.60
CA PHE A 76 8.46 -5.85 -2.65
C PHE A 76 8.78 -7.27 -2.19
N ASN A 77 8.53 -7.51 -0.91
CA ASN A 77 8.60 -8.84 -0.33
C ASN A 77 7.64 -9.79 -1.05
N THR A 78 7.92 -11.09 -1.03
CA THR A 78 6.93 -12.08 -1.46
C THR A 78 6.03 -12.45 -0.29
N CYS A 79 4.80 -12.85 -0.60
CA CYS A 79 3.86 -13.27 0.42
C CYS A 79 3.10 -14.53 -0.01
N GLU A 80 2.73 -15.36 0.96
CA GLU A 80 2.01 -16.62 0.77
C GLU A 80 0.82 -16.70 1.73
N THR A 81 -0.25 -17.41 1.34
CA THR A 81 -1.36 -17.70 2.25
C THR A 81 -0.94 -18.79 3.24
N GLY A 82 -1.01 -18.47 4.54
CA GLY A 82 -0.88 -19.43 5.63
C GLY A 82 -2.25 -19.81 6.21
N LYS A 83 -2.29 -20.92 6.96
CA LYS A 83 -3.43 -21.31 7.79
C LYS A 83 -2.96 -21.65 9.19
N VAL A 84 -3.61 -21.10 10.19
CA VAL A 84 -3.24 -21.31 11.60
C VAL A 84 -3.61 -22.74 12.00
N THR A 85 -2.62 -23.53 12.38
CA THR A 85 -2.81 -24.90 12.87
C THR A 85 -2.74 -24.99 14.40
N PHE A 86 -2.07 -24.04 15.05
CA PHE A 86 -1.95 -23.92 16.50
C PHE A 86 -1.98 -22.45 16.92
N ALA A 87 -2.84 -22.09 17.86
CA ALA A 87 -2.99 -20.71 18.36
C ALA A 87 -2.47 -20.51 19.80
N GLY A 88 -2.08 -21.60 20.49
CA GLY A 88 -1.63 -21.55 21.88
C GLY A 88 -2.62 -20.82 22.79
N SER A 89 -2.12 -19.86 23.57
CA SER A 89 -2.89 -18.98 24.45
C SER A 89 -3.25 -17.62 23.81
N SER A 90 -3.03 -17.44 22.50
CA SER A 90 -3.30 -16.15 21.85
C SER A 90 -4.78 -15.83 21.85
N THR A 91 -5.13 -14.59 22.22
CA THR A 91 -6.51 -14.09 22.14
C THR A 91 -6.84 -13.42 20.81
N LYS A 92 -5.87 -13.30 19.91
CA LYS A 92 -5.97 -12.54 18.65
C LYS A 92 -6.05 -13.41 17.41
N VAL A 93 -5.77 -14.70 17.54
CA VAL A 93 -5.70 -15.66 16.45
C VAL A 93 -6.46 -16.92 16.86
N GLN A 94 -7.18 -17.53 15.92
CA GLN A 94 -7.90 -18.78 16.11
C GLN A 94 -7.38 -19.86 15.15
N VAL A 95 -7.47 -21.11 15.57
CA VAL A 95 -7.16 -22.25 14.70
C VAL A 95 -8.10 -22.23 13.49
N ASN A 96 -7.56 -22.60 12.33
CA ASN A 96 -8.18 -22.55 11.01
C ASN A 96 -8.34 -21.18 10.36
N GLU A 97 -7.93 -20.09 11.01
CA GLU A 97 -7.88 -18.78 10.35
C GLU A 97 -6.81 -18.74 9.25
N TYR A 98 -7.12 -18.02 8.18
CA TYR A 98 -6.16 -17.72 7.13
C TYR A 98 -5.30 -16.51 7.52
N THR A 99 -4.05 -16.55 7.08
CA THR A 99 -3.05 -15.50 7.32
C THR A 99 -2.27 -15.23 6.05
N VAL A 100 -1.53 -14.14 6.03
CA VAL A 100 -0.46 -13.92 5.05
C VAL A 100 0.89 -14.01 5.73
N LEU A 101 1.75 -14.80 5.13
CA LEU A 101 3.11 -15.06 5.55
C LEU A 101 4.05 -14.28 4.65
N GLU A 102 5.01 -13.57 5.22
CA GLU A 102 6.05 -12.87 4.47
C GLU A 102 7.36 -12.82 5.27
N ASP A 103 8.49 -12.65 4.59
CA ASP A 103 9.79 -12.57 5.28
C ASP A 103 9.84 -11.36 6.23
N TYR A 104 10.46 -11.54 7.40
CA TYR A 104 10.70 -10.41 8.29
C TYR A 104 11.75 -9.46 7.69
N LEU A 105 11.43 -8.17 7.65
CA LEU A 105 12.35 -7.15 7.15
C LEU A 105 13.19 -6.59 8.31
N GLU A 106 14.47 -6.97 8.35
CA GLU A 106 15.42 -6.42 9.32
C GLU A 106 15.78 -4.97 8.98
N GLY A 107 15.67 -4.06 9.96
CA GLY A 107 16.04 -2.65 9.83
C GLY A 107 15.00 -1.68 10.38
N LYS A 108 15.24 -0.37 10.18
CA LYS A 108 14.29 0.68 10.56
C LYS A 108 13.10 0.66 9.60
N TYR A 109 11.95 0.24 10.10
CA TYR A 109 10.70 0.26 9.35
C TYR A 109 10.21 1.71 9.17
N ILE A 110 9.89 2.09 7.94
CA ILE A 110 9.36 3.40 7.57
C ILE A 110 8.12 3.21 6.72
N LYS A 111 7.07 3.99 7.03
CA LYS A 111 5.93 4.18 6.14
C LYS A 111 6.12 5.49 5.40
N TRP A 112 6.56 5.41 4.15
CA TRP A 112 6.86 6.57 3.31
C TRP A 112 5.60 7.22 2.78
N CYS A 113 4.65 6.41 2.32
CA CYS A 113 3.36 6.89 1.82
C CYS A 113 2.24 6.02 2.36
N ASN A 114 1.01 6.56 2.42
CA ASN A 114 -0.18 5.74 2.59
C ASN A 114 -1.01 5.70 1.30
N ASN A 115 -2.11 4.96 1.34
CA ASN A 115 -3.09 4.86 0.25
C ASN A 115 -4.03 6.08 0.14
N TYR A 116 -3.78 7.18 0.83
CA TYR A 116 -4.69 8.31 0.93
C TYR A 116 -3.98 9.64 1.25
N GLY A 117 -2.95 9.97 0.47
CA GLY A 117 -2.33 11.30 0.43
C GLY A 117 -1.31 11.63 1.52
N TYR A 118 -1.02 10.75 2.47
CA TYR A 118 0.11 10.94 3.38
C TYR A 118 1.43 10.65 2.65
N VAL A 119 2.39 11.55 2.81
CA VAL A 119 3.78 11.40 2.36
C VAL A 119 4.69 11.82 3.53
N SER A 120 5.64 10.98 3.92
CA SER A 120 6.56 11.25 5.04
C SER A 120 7.58 12.33 4.69
N SER A 121 8.26 12.87 5.70
CA SER A 121 9.38 13.80 5.50
C SER A 121 10.50 13.19 4.64
N GLU A 122 10.82 11.91 4.85
CA GLU A 122 11.82 11.18 4.08
C GLU A 122 11.41 11.06 2.62
N ALA A 123 10.15 10.71 2.34
CA ALA A 123 9.61 10.61 0.99
C ALA A 123 9.48 11.97 0.27
N ARG A 124 9.37 13.07 1.01
CA ARG A 124 9.46 14.44 0.47
C ARG A 124 10.89 14.91 0.25
N GLY A 125 11.88 14.25 0.86
CA GLY A 125 13.29 14.62 0.80
C GLY A 125 14.15 13.53 0.15
N VAL A 126 14.88 12.78 0.97
CA VAL A 126 15.92 11.84 0.50
C VAL A 126 15.38 10.59 -0.20
N ASP A 127 14.12 10.23 0.02
CA ASP A 127 13.48 9.02 -0.50
C ASP A 127 12.39 9.35 -1.56
N GLN A 128 12.50 10.50 -2.20
CA GLN A 128 11.63 10.98 -3.27
C GLN A 128 11.38 9.97 -4.39
N ILE A 129 12.35 9.08 -4.64
CA ILE A 129 12.25 7.98 -5.59
C ILE A 129 11.00 7.10 -5.40
N LEU A 130 10.51 6.97 -4.16
CA LEU A 130 9.33 6.18 -3.82
C LEU A 130 8.04 6.86 -4.27
N THR A 131 7.95 8.20 -4.18
CA THR A 131 6.81 8.93 -4.73
C THR A 131 6.86 8.99 -6.26
N ALA A 132 8.06 9.07 -6.84
CA ALA A 132 8.25 8.98 -8.29
C ALA A 132 7.82 7.60 -8.82
N PHE A 133 8.05 6.52 -8.06
CA PHE A 133 7.56 5.18 -8.38
C PHE A 133 6.02 5.12 -8.40
N MET A 134 5.34 5.70 -7.41
CA MET A 134 3.87 5.77 -7.39
C MET A 134 3.33 6.47 -8.65
N HIS A 135 3.87 7.65 -8.97
CA HIS A 135 3.53 8.40 -10.18
C HIS A 135 3.80 7.58 -11.45
N TRP A 136 5.00 7.00 -11.58
CA TRP A 136 5.36 6.17 -12.72
C TRP A 136 4.43 4.97 -12.90
N SER A 137 4.01 4.32 -11.81
CA SER A 137 3.10 3.16 -11.90
C SER A 137 1.74 3.55 -12.52
N TRP A 138 1.26 4.75 -12.22
CA TRP A 138 0.04 5.31 -12.79
C TRP A 138 0.16 5.66 -14.27
N ILE A 139 1.30 6.22 -14.68
CA ILE A 139 1.59 6.40 -16.11
C ILE A 139 1.69 5.05 -16.81
N ARG A 140 2.38 4.08 -16.20
CA ARG A 140 2.59 2.76 -16.77
C ARG A 140 1.27 2.02 -16.98
N SER A 141 0.27 2.24 -16.13
CA SER A 141 -1.09 1.70 -16.28
C SER A 141 -2.00 2.55 -17.18
N ARG A 142 -1.50 3.63 -17.81
CA ARG A 142 -2.30 4.59 -18.59
C ARG A 142 -3.46 5.20 -17.78
N GLY A 143 -3.23 5.40 -16.49
CA GLY A 143 -4.15 6.05 -15.56
C GLY A 143 -5.12 5.11 -14.83
N GLU A 144 -5.17 3.84 -15.21
CA GLU A 144 -6.13 2.87 -14.65
C GLU A 144 -5.85 2.46 -13.19
N GLU A 145 -4.58 2.40 -12.79
CA GLU A 145 -4.12 1.85 -11.51
C GLU A 145 -2.95 2.66 -10.94
N MET A 146 -2.65 2.51 -9.65
CA MET A 146 -1.47 3.13 -9.03
C MET A 146 -1.04 2.29 -7.83
N VAL A 147 0.26 1.99 -7.74
CA VAL A 147 0.83 1.38 -6.53
C VAL A 147 0.91 2.44 -5.44
N SER A 148 0.51 2.09 -4.22
CA SER A 148 0.48 2.98 -3.06
C SER A 148 0.78 2.21 -1.76
N ASP A 149 0.63 2.89 -0.62
CA ASP A 149 0.98 2.37 0.72
C ASP A 149 2.45 1.89 0.80
N ILE A 150 3.37 2.71 0.30
CA ILE A 150 4.80 2.39 0.23
C ILE A 150 5.43 2.38 1.62
N GLN A 151 5.82 1.20 2.09
CA GLN A 151 6.36 0.97 3.44
C GLN A 151 7.32 -0.22 3.47
N GLY A 152 8.26 -0.22 4.41
CA GLY A 152 9.29 -1.26 4.51
C GLY A 152 10.60 -0.74 5.13
N VAL A 153 11.73 -1.26 4.67
CA VAL A 153 13.07 -0.90 5.16
C VAL A 153 13.98 -0.46 4.01
N LYS A 154 14.87 0.49 4.31
CA LYS A 154 15.90 0.97 3.38
C LYS A 154 17.27 0.47 3.82
N ASN A 155 18.04 -0.06 2.87
CA ASN A 155 19.44 -0.45 3.07
C ASN A 155 20.30 0.13 1.93
N GLY A 156 21.07 1.16 2.23
CA GLY A 156 21.81 1.93 1.23
C GLY A 156 20.88 2.52 0.18
N SER A 157 21.07 2.15 -1.09
CA SER A 157 20.24 2.57 -2.22
C SER A 157 19.06 1.63 -2.52
N ARG A 158 18.88 0.54 -1.75
CA ARG A 158 17.83 -0.46 -1.98
C ARG A 158 16.70 -0.30 -0.97
N TYR A 159 15.49 -0.57 -1.45
CA TYR A 159 14.25 -0.53 -0.68
C TYR A 159 13.61 -1.90 -0.70
N ARG A 160 13.52 -2.52 0.47
CA ARG A 160 12.74 -3.76 0.68
C ARG A 160 11.38 -3.33 1.20
N LEU A 161 10.37 -3.45 0.35
CA LEU A 161 9.03 -2.96 0.58
C LEU A 161 8.10 -4.11 0.97
N THR A 162 7.02 -3.80 1.65
CA THR A 162 6.00 -4.78 2.05
C THR A 162 4.65 -4.09 2.08
N ASP A 163 3.61 -4.91 1.99
CA ASP A 163 2.25 -4.52 2.25
C ASP A 163 1.72 -3.37 1.38
N PRO A 164 1.90 -3.44 0.05
CA PRO A 164 1.40 -2.40 -0.83
C PRO A 164 -0.13 -2.36 -0.83
N ALA A 165 -0.66 -1.23 -1.29
CA ALA A 165 -2.03 -1.12 -1.79
C ALA A 165 -2.01 -0.85 -3.30
N MET A 166 -3.03 -1.30 -4.00
CA MET A 166 -3.34 -0.86 -5.36
C MET A 166 -4.55 0.07 -5.32
N LEU A 167 -4.42 1.23 -5.94
CA LEU A 167 -5.54 2.10 -6.23
C LEU A 167 -5.98 1.83 -7.66
N SER A 168 -7.27 1.74 -7.94
CA SER A 168 -7.76 1.53 -9.31
C SER A 168 -9.04 2.31 -9.61
N VAL A 169 -9.23 2.69 -10.86
CA VAL A 169 -10.48 3.34 -11.31
C VAL A 169 -11.70 2.46 -10.99
N LYS A 170 -11.55 1.14 -11.12
CA LYS A 170 -12.61 0.14 -10.91
C LYS A 170 -12.83 -0.27 -9.45
N ARG A 171 -11.91 0.11 -8.55
CA ARG A 171 -11.90 -0.29 -7.13
C ARG A 171 -11.91 -1.81 -6.91
N GLU A 172 -11.13 -2.53 -7.70
CA GLU A 172 -11.15 -4.01 -7.73
C GLU A 172 -10.13 -4.69 -6.79
N TYR A 173 -9.34 -3.92 -6.04
CA TYR A 173 -8.29 -4.44 -5.15
C TYR A 173 -8.69 -4.48 -3.65
N GLY A 174 -9.98 -4.41 -3.34
CA GLY A 174 -10.49 -4.53 -1.97
C GLY A 174 -10.47 -3.21 -1.18
N VAL A 175 -10.56 -3.26 0.15
CA VAL A 175 -10.80 -2.05 0.99
C VAL A 175 -9.66 -1.05 1.05
N THR A 176 -8.44 -1.47 0.73
CA THR A 176 -7.30 -0.56 0.61
C THR A 176 -7.32 0.21 -0.70
N ASP A 177 -8.17 -0.18 -1.66
CA ASP A 177 -8.39 0.51 -2.92
C ASP A 177 -9.34 1.71 -2.73
N THR A 178 -8.74 2.88 -2.52
CA THR A 178 -9.46 4.15 -2.44
C THR A 178 -9.75 4.75 -3.82
N GLY A 179 -9.36 4.07 -4.90
CA GLY A 179 -9.60 4.43 -6.29
C GLY A 179 -9.08 5.81 -6.68
N ILE A 180 -9.80 6.45 -7.62
CA ILE A 180 -9.46 7.76 -8.20
C ILE A 180 -9.22 8.85 -7.15
N GLU A 181 -9.93 8.75 -6.03
CA GLU A 181 -9.81 9.71 -4.93
C GLU A 181 -8.45 9.61 -4.24
N GLY A 182 -7.95 8.40 -3.98
CA GLY A 182 -6.60 8.24 -3.41
C GLY A 182 -5.51 8.71 -4.37
N MET A 183 -5.71 8.48 -5.68
CA MET A 183 -4.81 9.00 -6.72
C MET A 183 -4.82 10.54 -6.73
N ALA A 184 -6.01 11.15 -6.64
CA ALA A 184 -6.15 12.60 -6.56
C ALA A 184 -5.50 13.17 -5.30
N MET A 185 -5.74 12.56 -4.14
CA MET A 185 -5.09 12.94 -2.88
C MET A 185 -3.56 12.92 -3.01
N PHE A 186 -2.99 11.90 -3.64
CA PHE A 186 -1.55 11.86 -3.91
C PHE A 186 -1.10 13.03 -4.82
N PHE A 187 -1.77 13.24 -5.96
CA PHE A 187 -1.34 14.26 -6.93
C PHE A 187 -1.55 15.71 -6.46
N LEU A 188 -2.47 15.96 -5.52
CA LEU A 188 -2.66 17.30 -4.94
C LEU A 188 -1.38 17.87 -4.31
N ILE A 189 -0.52 17.02 -3.73
CA ILE A 189 0.73 17.44 -3.10
C ILE A 189 1.98 16.84 -3.74
N HIS A 190 1.83 15.99 -4.76
CA HIS A 190 2.98 15.37 -5.41
C HIS A 190 3.82 16.40 -6.15
N GLN A 191 5.07 16.56 -5.70
CA GLN A 191 6.09 17.33 -6.40
C GLN A 191 6.96 16.33 -7.16
N CYS A 192 7.04 16.51 -8.48
CA CYS A 192 7.88 15.65 -9.29
C CYS A 192 9.34 15.83 -8.90
N SER A 193 10.09 14.74 -8.94
CA SER A 193 11.50 14.70 -8.61
C SER A 193 12.18 13.56 -9.35
N GLY A 194 13.40 13.83 -9.83
CA GLY A 194 14.22 12.86 -10.55
C GLY A 194 13.46 12.19 -11.71
N PRO A 195 13.19 10.87 -11.66
CA PRO A 195 12.67 10.13 -12.81
C PRO A 195 11.23 10.42 -13.20
N CYS A 196 10.47 11.21 -12.43
CA CYS A 196 9.10 11.59 -12.79
C CYS A 196 8.94 13.04 -13.28
N ASN A 197 10.04 13.80 -13.45
CA ASN A 197 9.99 15.20 -13.87
C ASN A 197 9.29 15.41 -15.21
N ASP A 198 9.51 14.50 -16.16
CA ASP A 198 8.97 14.61 -17.52
C ASP A 198 7.68 13.79 -17.72
N LEU A 199 7.14 13.22 -16.63
CA LEU A 199 5.88 12.46 -16.69
C LEU A 199 4.68 13.41 -16.57
N PRO A 200 3.62 13.21 -17.37
CA PRO A 200 2.43 14.05 -17.27
C PRO A 200 1.73 13.82 -15.93
N LYS A 201 1.23 14.88 -15.31
CA LYS A 201 0.48 14.79 -14.06
C LYS A 201 -0.68 15.78 -14.00
N PRO A 202 -1.70 15.50 -13.18
CA PRO A 202 -2.71 16.49 -12.84
C PRO A 202 -2.09 17.75 -12.23
N THR A 203 -2.60 18.90 -12.65
CA THR A 203 -2.32 20.23 -12.11
C THR A 203 -3.50 20.70 -11.26
N LEU A 204 -3.27 21.66 -10.36
CA LEU A 204 -4.33 22.26 -9.55
C LEU A 204 -5.50 22.78 -10.41
N ALA A 205 -5.20 23.38 -11.57
CA ALA A 205 -6.21 23.88 -12.49
C ALA A 205 -7.20 22.79 -12.98
N GLN A 206 -6.74 21.54 -13.13
CA GLN A 206 -7.58 20.43 -13.56
C GLN A 206 -8.49 19.89 -12.44
N PHE A 207 -8.24 20.28 -11.19
CA PHE A 207 -9.11 20.00 -10.05
C PHE A 207 -10.16 21.08 -9.80
N VAL A 208 -9.93 22.31 -10.27
CA VAL A 208 -10.86 23.43 -10.15
C VAL A 208 -12.21 23.05 -10.78
N ASP A 209 -13.30 23.41 -10.10
CA ASP A 209 -14.70 23.07 -10.43
C ASP A 209 -15.05 21.57 -10.44
N LYS A 210 -14.07 20.67 -10.26
CA LYS A 210 -14.27 19.21 -10.12
C LYS A 210 -14.31 18.78 -8.66
N ILE A 211 -13.46 19.38 -7.84
CA ILE A 211 -13.47 19.22 -6.38
C ILE A 211 -13.93 20.56 -5.79
N PRO A 212 -14.99 20.57 -4.95
CA PRO A 212 -15.41 21.78 -4.26
C PRO A 212 -14.25 22.40 -3.48
N ASN A 213 -14.13 23.74 -3.49
CA ASN A 213 -13.00 24.44 -2.86
C ASN A 213 -12.83 24.10 -1.38
N GLU A 214 -13.93 24.03 -0.62
CA GLU A 214 -13.91 23.66 0.81
C GLU A 214 -13.30 22.27 1.00
N MET A 215 -13.73 21.29 0.20
CA MET A 215 -13.21 19.92 0.21
C MET A 215 -11.73 19.86 -0.17
N MET A 216 -11.29 20.68 -1.13
CA MET A 216 -9.88 20.78 -1.49
C MET A 216 -9.04 21.34 -0.33
N GLN A 217 -9.54 22.35 0.38
CA GLN A 217 -8.85 22.89 1.56
C GLN A 217 -8.78 21.86 2.70
N GLU A 218 -9.86 21.12 2.96
CA GLU A 218 -9.87 20.04 3.94
C GLU A 218 -8.89 18.92 3.58
N ALA A 219 -8.83 18.53 2.31
CA ALA A 219 -7.88 17.55 1.80
C ALA A 219 -6.43 17.97 2.04
N LEU A 220 -6.09 19.23 1.73
CA LEU A 220 -4.75 19.79 1.96
C LEU A 220 -4.43 19.89 3.47
N ALA A 221 -5.39 20.32 4.28
CA ALA A 221 -5.24 20.39 5.74
C ALA A 221 -5.01 18.99 6.35
N LEU A 222 -5.77 17.98 5.92
CA LEU A 222 -5.58 16.59 6.35
C LEU A 222 -4.14 16.11 6.09
N GLN A 223 -3.58 16.45 4.93
CA GLN A 223 -2.24 16.01 4.55
C GLN A 223 -1.11 16.72 5.32
N GLN A 224 -1.36 17.92 5.83
CA GLN A 224 -0.46 18.62 6.75
C GLN A 224 -0.57 18.06 8.18
N LEU A 225 -1.79 17.73 8.61
CA LEU A 225 -2.07 17.23 9.97
C LEU A 225 -1.80 15.73 10.14
N SER A 226 -1.69 14.98 9.05
CA SER A 226 -1.40 13.54 9.08
C SER A 226 0.03 13.30 9.59
N ALA A 227 0.19 13.34 10.91
CA ALA A 227 1.46 13.09 11.60
C ALA A 227 1.85 11.61 11.60
N ARG A 228 0.93 10.71 11.21
CA ARG A 228 1.12 9.25 11.17
C ARG A 228 0.41 8.71 9.94
N GLY A 229 1.09 7.90 9.13
CA GLY A 229 0.59 7.30 7.88
C GLY A 229 -0.58 6.31 8.00
N THR A 230 -1.34 6.35 9.10
CA THR A 230 -2.53 5.52 9.37
C THR A 230 -3.83 6.33 9.41
N THR A 231 -3.77 7.66 9.31
CA THR A 231 -4.96 8.52 9.37
C THR A 231 -5.83 8.37 8.11
N TYR A 232 -7.11 8.09 8.33
CA TYR A 232 -8.16 8.04 7.31
C TYR A 232 -9.46 8.49 7.97
N SER A 233 -9.96 9.67 7.63
CA SER A 233 -11.25 10.16 8.11
C SER A 233 -12.33 9.89 7.06
N HIS A 234 -13.51 9.47 7.51
CA HIS A 234 -14.67 9.32 6.60
C HIS A 234 -15.15 10.67 6.06
N GLU A 235 -14.87 11.76 6.77
CA GLU A 235 -15.29 13.12 6.47
C GLU A 235 -14.62 13.67 5.21
N THR A 236 -13.39 13.26 4.90
CA THR A 236 -12.69 13.75 3.71
C THR A 236 -13.01 12.96 2.44
N LYS A 237 -14.00 12.05 2.49
CA LYS A 237 -14.34 11.22 1.34
C LYS A 237 -14.98 12.04 0.23
N PHE A 238 -14.37 12.01 -0.95
CA PHE A 238 -14.96 12.65 -2.14
C PHE A 238 -16.29 11.97 -2.48
N PRO A 239 -17.39 12.72 -2.66
CA PRO A 239 -18.67 12.14 -3.02
C PRO A 239 -18.61 11.56 -4.43
N GLU A 240 -19.54 10.67 -4.76
CA GLU A 240 -19.54 9.96 -6.04
C GLU A 240 -19.50 10.87 -7.28
N PRO A 241 -20.24 12.01 -7.33
CA PRO A 241 -20.16 12.92 -8.47
C PRO A 241 -18.75 13.48 -8.69
N VAL A 242 -18.03 13.83 -7.63
CA VAL A 242 -16.64 14.33 -7.69
C VAL A 242 -15.73 13.23 -8.24
N ARG A 243 -15.82 12.01 -7.71
CA ARG A 243 -15.02 10.87 -8.21
C ARG A 243 -15.28 10.61 -9.69
N LYS A 244 -16.55 10.57 -10.11
CA LYS A 244 -16.92 10.36 -11.52
C LYS A 244 -16.38 11.46 -12.44
N ALA A 245 -16.35 12.70 -11.96
CA ALA A 245 -15.82 13.82 -12.74
C ALA A 245 -14.29 13.79 -12.89
N LEU A 246 -13.55 13.22 -11.93
CA LEU A 246 -12.09 13.12 -11.98
C LEU A 246 -11.57 12.01 -12.90
N ILE A 247 -12.29 10.89 -13.01
CA ILE A 247 -11.87 9.72 -13.80
C ILE A 247 -11.46 10.09 -15.25
N PRO A 248 -12.31 10.73 -16.07
CA PRO A 248 -11.95 11.01 -17.46
C PRO A 248 -10.76 11.97 -17.58
N VAL A 249 -10.62 12.91 -16.64
CA VAL A 249 -9.49 13.86 -16.62
C VAL A 249 -8.18 13.12 -16.37
N PHE A 250 -8.15 12.23 -15.38
CA PHE A 250 -6.94 11.46 -15.04
C PHE A 250 -6.55 10.51 -16.16
N LEU A 251 -7.53 9.82 -16.75
CA LEU A 251 -7.28 8.92 -17.88
C LEU A 251 -6.69 9.68 -19.08
N ALA A 252 -7.25 10.83 -19.44
CA ALA A 252 -6.74 11.65 -20.54
C ALA A 252 -5.27 12.06 -20.30
N ILE A 253 -4.95 12.59 -19.11
CA ILE A 253 -3.60 13.03 -18.75
C ILE A 253 -2.59 11.87 -18.84
N ALA A 254 -2.90 10.71 -18.24
CA ALA A 254 -2.00 9.56 -18.27
C ALA A 254 -1.83 8.97 -19.68
N GLN A 255 -2.78 9.24 -20.58
CA GLN A 255 -2.77 8.79 -21.97
C GLN A 255 -2.15 9.82 -22.93
N GLY A 256 -1.74 10.99 -22.42
CA GLY A 256 -1.14 12.07 -23.21
C GLY A 256 -2.14 12.83 -24.09
N GLN A 257 -3.41 12.87 -23.68
CA GLN A 257 -4.50 13.60 -24.34
C GLN A 257 -4.78 14.96 -23.68
#